data_AF-X1JSZ1-F1
#
_entry.id   AF-X1JSZ1-F1
#
_cell.length_a   1.000
_cell.length_b   1.000
_cell.length_c   1.000
_cell.angle_alpha   90.00
_cell.angle_beta   90.00
_cell.angle_gamma   90.00
#
_symmetry.space_group_name_H-M   'P 1'
#
loop_
_entity.id
_entity.type
_entity.pdbx_description
1 polymer ?
#
loop_
_entity_poly.entity_id
_entity_poly.type
_entity_poly.pdbx_seq_one_letter_code
_entity_poly.pdbx_strand_id
1 'polypeptide(L)'
;MIKVKGRWKCTPGELEKRKGRLAWNKGLTKETDERMRKNAEAKIGNMVSEATKEKISKTLKGHLAGSKHPNWGRHWSKETREKMGPKKGVVPWNKGKFGALSANWIDGRSYLPYPAEFNRQFKELIRQRDNYRCQRCG
;
A
#
# COMPACT_ATOMS: atom_id res chain seq x y z
N MET A 1 14.37 7.61 -43.22
CA MET A 1 12.98 7.47 -42.68
C MET A 1 12.89 6.20 -41.85
N ILE A 2 12.76 6.32 -40.52
CA ILE A 2 12.73 5.18 -39.60
C ILE A 2 11.28 4.70 -39.46
N LYS A 3 10.98 3.50 -39.96
CA LYS A 3 9.66 2.87 -39.81
C LYS A 3 9.45 2.48 -38.35
N VAL A 4 8.60 3.22 -37.63
CA VAL A 4 8.15 2.87 -36.28
C VAL A 4 7.25 1.64 -36.38
N LYS A 5 7.72 0.48 -35.91
CA LYS A 5 6.92 -0.74 -35.85
C LYS A 5 5.72 -0.51 -34.93
N GLY A 6 4.51 -0.57 -35.50
CA GLY A 6 3.25 -0.38 -34.80
C GLY A 6 3.08 -1.36 -33.64
N ARG A 7 2.44 -0.87 -32.57
CA ARG A 7 2.00 -1.65 -31.42
C ARG A 7 1.09 -2.79 -31.88
N TRP A 8 1.45 -4.04 -31.56
CA TRP A 8 0.62 -5.23 -31.81
C TRP A 8 -0.77 -5.05 -31.21
N LYS A 9 -1.77 -4.76 -32.05
CA LYS A 9 -3.18 -4.74 -31.65
C LYS A 9 -3.72 -6.14 -31.92
N CYS A 10 -4.13 -6.85 -30.87
CA CYS A 10 -4.89 -8.08 -31.04
C CYS A 10 -6.18 -7.74 -31.80
N THR A 11 -6.48 -8.52 -32.83
CA THR A 11 -7.72 -8.34 -33.59
C THR A 11 -8.93 -8.79 -32.74
N PRO A 12 -10.13 -8.24 -32.95
CA PRO A 12 -11.32 -8.64 -32.20
C PRO A 12 -11.59 -10.16 -32.23
N GLY A 13 -11.28 -10.82 -33.36
CA GLY A 13 -11.39 -12.27 -33.50
C GLY A 13 -10.37 -13.08 -32.65
N GLU A 14 -9.24 -12.48 -32.29
CA GLU A 14 -8.28 -13.11 -31.35
C GLU A 14 -8.71 -12.97 -29.89
N LEU A 15 -9.44 -11.90 -29.53
CA LEU A 15 -10.04 -11.76 -28.21
C LEU A 15 -11.12 -12.82 -27.97
N GLU A 16 -11.96 -13.09 -28.96
CA GLU A 16 -13.00 -14.12 -28.91
C GLU A 16 -12.39 -15.51 -28.66
N LYS A 17 -11.27 -15.85 -29.34
CA LYS A 17 -10.51 -17.11 -29.17
C LYS A 17 -9.86 -17.30 -27.79
N ARG A 18 -9.78 -16.23 -26.99
CA ARG A 18 -9.21 -16.22 -25.63
C ARG A 18 -10.28 -16.27 -24.54
N LYS A 19 -11.54 -15.96 -24.86
CA LYS A 19 -12.65 -16.09 -23.90
C LYS A 19 -12.76 -17.54 -23.44
N GLY A 20 -12.77 -17.77 -22.13
CA GLY A 20 -12.90 -19.09 -21.54
C GLY A 20 -11.61 -19.93 -21.45
N ARG A 21 -10.47 -19.49 -22.01
CA ARG A 21 -9.20 -20.18 -21.76
C ARG A 21 -8.79 -19.99 -20.31
N LEU A 22 -8.69 -21.10 -19.58
CA LEU A 22 -8.05 -21.09 -18.27
C LEU A 22 -6.58 -20.73 -18.46
N ALA A 23 -6.06 -19.86 -17.59
CA ALA A 23 -4.64 -19.58 -17.56
C ALA A 23 -3.88 -20.89 -17.32
N TRP A 24 -2.75 -21.08 -18.01
CA TRP A 24 -1.97 -22.32 -17.95
C TRP A 24 -1.50 -22.67 -16.53
N ASN A 25 -1.44 -21.68 -15.63
CA ASN A 25 -1.04 -21.81 -14.24
C ASN A 25 -2.22 -21.86 -13.26
N LYS A 26 -3.47 -21.93 -13.73
CA LYS A 26 -4.64 -21.89 -12.86
C LYS A 26 -4.69 -23.16 -12.00
N GLY A 27 -4.65 -22.98 -10.67
CA GLY A 27 -4.68 -24.09 -9.70
C GLY A 27 -3.31 -24.69 -9.38
N LEU A 28 -2.23 -24.19 -10.02
CA LEU A 28 -0.86 -24.60 -9.70
C LEU A 28 -0.34 -23.76 -8.54
N THR A 29 -0.11 -24.40 -7.40
CA THR A 29 0.45 -23.77 -6.19
C THR A 29 1.95 -24.11 -6.08
N LYS A 30 2.67 -23.47 -5.15
CA LYS A 30 4.09 -23.78 -4.90
C LYS A 30 4.28 -25.19 -4.34
N GLU A 31 3.23 -25.77 -3.78
CA GLU A 31 3.18 -27.13 -3.25
C GLU A 31 2.88 -28.16 -4.36
N THR A 32 2.19 -27.75 -5.43
CA THR A 32 1.75 -28.66 -6.50
C THR A 32 2.68 -28.71 -7.71
N ASP A 33 3.38 -27.62 -8.06
CA ASP A 33 4.25 -27.57 -9.25
C ASP A 33 5.65 -27.02 -8.92
N GLU A 34 6.64 -27.83 -9.28
CA GLU A 34 8.05 -27.59 -9.02
C GLU A 34 8.58 -26.30 -9.67
N ARG A 35 8.03 -25.88 -10.83
CA ARG A 35 8.45 -24.63 -11.48
C ARG A 35 7.94 -23.42 -10.70
N MET A 36 6.71 -23.50 -10.17
CA MET A 36 6.15 -22.47 -9.30
C MET A 36 6.93 -22.38 -7.99
N ARG A 37 7.33 -23.54 -7.42
CA ARG A 37 8.19 -23.60 -6.24
C ARG A 37 9.54 -22.93 -6.46
N LYS A 38 10.29 -23.34 -7.49
CA LYS A 38 11.61 -22.76 -7.82
C LYS A 38 11.54 -21.26 -8.07
N ASN A 39 10.53 -20.79 -8.78
CA ASN A 39 10.34 -19.35 -9.02
C ASN A 39 10.04 -18.58 -7.73
N ALA A 40 9.23 -19.15 -6.84
CA ALA A 40 8.93 -18.54 -5.55
C ALA A 40 10.18 -18.49 -4.66
N GLU A 41 10.89 -19.60 -4.52
CA GLU A 41 12.14 -19.69 -3.74
C GLU A 41 13.19 -18.71 -4.25
N ALA A 42 13.37 -18.60 -5.57
CA ALA A 42 14.27 -17.63 -6.18
C ALA A 42 13.89 -16.16 -5.91
N LYS A 43 12.68 -15.87 -5.42
CA LYS A 43 12.24 -14.49 -5.08
C LYS A 43 12.26 -14.22 -3.59
N ILE A 44 12.31 -15.24 -2.74
CA ILE A 44 12.40 -15.06 -1.29
C ILE A 44 13.74 -14.40 -0.96
N GLY A 45 13.70 -13.31 -0.18
CA GLY A 45 14.91 -12.58 0.25
C GLY A 45 15.57 -11.70 -0.81
N ASN A 46 15.07 -11.70 -2.05
CA ASN A 46 15.62 -10.83 -3.10
C ASN A 46 15.21 -9.37 -2.87
N MET A 47 16.08 -8.65 -2.16
CA MET A 47 15.95 -7.21 -1.97
C MET A 47 16.34 -6.47 -3.24
N VAL A 48 15.45 -5.57 -3.67
CA VAL A 48 15.74 -4.63 -4.75
C VAL A 48 16.90 -3.73 -4.33
N SER A 49 17.89 -3.55 -5.19
CA SER A 49 19.03 -2.67 -4.87
C SER A 49 18.58 -1.23 -4.64
N GLU A 50 19.28 -0.51 -3.75
CA GLU A 50 18.95 0.89 -3.43
C GLU A 50 18.90 1.78 -4.67
N ALA A 51 19.86 1.60 -5.60
CA ALA A 51 19.86 2.31 -6.88
C ALA A 51 18.60 2.03 -7.72
N THR A 52 18.05 0.82 -7.65
CA THR A 52 16.81 0.46 -8.37
C THR A 52 15.58 1.06 -7.66
N LYS A 53 15.54 1.03 -6.32
CA LYS A 53 14.49 1.70 -5.55
C LYS A 53 14.47 3.21 -5.85
N GLU A 54 15.63 3.84 -5.92
CA GLU A 54 15.76 5.25 -6.24
C GLU A 54 15.29 5.57 -7.67
N LYS A 55 15.68 4.76 -8.66
CA LYS A 55 15.19 4.91 -10.05
C LYS A 55 13.67 4.81 -10.13
N ILE A 56 13.07 3.83 -9.46
CA ILE A 56 11.61 3.66 -9.41
C ILE A 56 10.96 4.87 -8.74
N SER A 57 11.49 5.29 -7.58
CA SER A 57 10.99 6.45 -6.84
C SER A 57 11.02 7.73 -7.67
N LYS A 58 12.16 8.04 -8.30
CA LYS A 58 12.33 9.20 -9.19
C LYS A 58 11.37 9.17 -10.38
N THR A 59 11.19 8.01 -10.99
CA THR A 59 10.31 7.83 -12.15
C THR A 59 8.83 8.01 -11.79
N LEU A 60 8.40 7.50 -10.64
CA LEU A 60 7.01 7.55 -10.21
C LEU A 60 6.63 8.87 -9.52
N LYS A 61 7.61 9.64 -9.04
CA LYS A 61 7.38 10.89 -8.31
C LYS A 61 6.57 11.87 -9.17
N GLY A 62 5.36 12.17 -8.71
CA GLY A 62 4.47 13.14 -9.35
C GLY A 62 3.67 12.62 -10.54
N HIS A 63 3.75 11.34 -10.90
CA HIS A 63 2.99 10.77 -12.04
C HIS A 63 1.47 10.77 -11.79
N LEU A 64 1.04 10.74 -10.53
CA LEU A 64 -0.36 10.74 -10.10
C LEU A 64 -0.64 11.81 -9.02
N ALA A 65 0.21 12.85 -8.95
CA ALA A 65 0.02 13.94 -8.00
C ALA A 65 -0.81 15.06 -8.61
N GLY A 66 -1.72 15.62 -7.80
CA GLY A 66 -2.54 16.76 -8.20
C GLY A 66 -3.37 16.48 -9.46
N SER A 67 -3.39 17.46 -10.36
CA SER A 67 -4.14 17.44 -11.62
C SER A 67 -3.80 16.33 -12.60
N LYS A 68 -2.68 15.61 -12.38
CA LYS A 68 -2.31 14.45 -13.20
C LYS A 68 -3.08 13.19 -12.83
N HIS A 69 -3.71 13.13 -11.65
CA HIS A 69 -4.51 12.00 -11.26
C HIS A 69 -5.81 11.96 -12.10
N PRO A 70 -6.20 10.84 -12.72
CA PRO A 70 -7.42 10.76 -13.55
C PRO A 70 -8.72 11.14 -12.83
N ASN A 71 -8.73 10.98 -11.51
CA ASN A 71 -9.83 11.40 -10.63
C ASN A 71 -9.63 12.76 -9.96
N TRP A 72 -8.63 13.56 -10.38
CA TRP A 72 -8.48 14.91 -9.85
C TRP A 72 -9.71 15.76 -10.18
N GLY A 73 -10.22 16.50 -9.20
CA GLY A 73 -11.43 17.32 -9.33
C GLY A 73 -12.73 16.54 -9.48
N ARG A 74 -12.70 15.20 -9.49
CA ARG A 74 -13.92 14.37 -9.52
C ARG A 74 -14.40 14.09 -8.10
N HIS A 75 -15.65 14.41 -7.83
CA HIS A 75 -16.34 13.97 -6.61
C HIS A 75 -17.15 12.71 -6.89
N TRP A 76 -17.22 11.82 -5.91
CA TRP A 76 -18.06 10.63 -6.00
C TRP A 76 -19.53 11.03 -5.88
N SER A 77 -20.38 10.36 -6.66
CA SER A 77 -21.83 10.53 -6.54
C SER A 77 -22.31 10.11 -5.14
N LYS A 78 -23.45 10.66 -4.71
CA LYS A 78 -24.07 10.31 -3.43
C LYS A 78 -24.33 8.80 -3.33
N GLU A 79 -24.85 8.21 -4.41
CA GLU A 79 -25.10 6.78 -4.51
C GLU A 79 -23.82 5.94 -4.35
N THR A 80 -22.71 6.34 -4.99
CA THR A 80 -21.42 5.64 -4.85
C THR A 80 -20.90 5.74 -3.42
N ARG A 81 -21.06 6.90 -2.78
CA ARG A 81 -20.68 7.12 -1.38
C ARG A 81 -21.50 6.25 -0.43
N GLU A 82 -22.79 6.08 -0.69
CA GLU A 82 -23.67 5.21 0.11
C GLU A 82 -23.31 3.73 -0.07
N LYS A 83 -23.01 3.28 -1.31
CA LYS A 83 -22.57 1.91 -1.59
C LYS A 83 -21.25 1.55 -0.89
N MET A 84 -20.32 2.50 -0.82
CA MET A 84 -19.00 2.33 -0.19
C MET A 84 -19.00 2.66 1.30
N GLY A 85 -20.09 3.23 1.81
CA GLY A 85 -20.27 3.57 3.22
C GLY A 85 -20.29 2.32 4.11
N PRO A 86 -20.29 2.52 5.44
CA PRO A 86 -20.38 1.41 6.37
C PRO A 86 -21.64 0.60 6.07
N LYS A 87 -21.45 -0.68 5.71
CA LYS A 87 -22.57 -1.59 5.48
C LYS A 87 -23.35 -1.71 6.79
N LYS A 88 -24.62 -1.27 6.77
CA LYS A 88 -25.50 -1.40 7.94
C LYS A 88 -25.52 -2.87 8.39
N GLY A 89 -25.32 -3.09 9.70
CA GLY A 89 -25.31 -4.41 10.30
C GLY A 89 -23.97 -5.18 10.24
N VAL A 90 -22.97 -4.67 9.52
CA VAL A 90 -21.62 -5.28 9.53
C VAL A 90 -20.80 -4.66 10.65
N VAL A 91 -20.46 -5.47 11.65
CA VAL A 91 -19.52 -5.08 12.69
C VAL A 91 -18.10 -5.08 12.12
N PRO A 92 -17.36 -3.95 12.19
CA PRO A 92 -15.95 -3.94 11.82
C PRO A 92 -15.15 -4.96 12.64
N TRP A 93 -14.20 -5.66 12.03
CA TRP A 93 -13.37 -6.71 12.66
C TRP A 93 -12.55 -6.23 13.87
N ASN A 94 -12.39 -4.91 13.99
CA ASN A 94 -11.68 -4.20 15.06
C ASN A 94 -12.63 -3.57 16.10
N LYS A 95 -13.95 -3.67 15.94
CA LYS A 95 -14.90 -3.14 16.92
C LYS A 95 -14.70 -3.86 18.26
N GLY A 96 -14.46 -3.09 19.32
CA GLY A 96 -14.22 -3.64 20.67
C GLY A 96 -12.79 -4.16 20.91
N LYS A 97 -11.91 -4.13 19.90
CA LYS A 97 -10.49 -4.48 20.05
C LYS A 97 -9.69 -3.25 20.46
N PHE A 98 -9.76 -2.91 21.74
CA PHE A 98 -9.00 -1.81 22.35
C PHE A 98 -8.09 -2.34 23.47
N GLY A 99 -7.09 -1.55 23.87
CA GLY A 99 -6.14 -1.94 24.92
C GLY A 99 -5.48 -3.28 24.60
N ALA A 100 -5.51 -4.20 25.56
CA ALA A 100 -4.92 -5.54 25.44
C ALA A 100 -5.43 -6.38 24.26
N LEU A 101 -6.61 -6.09 23.73
CA LEU A 101 -7.21 -6.81 22.61
C LEU A 101 -6.78 -6.26 21.24
N SER A 102 -6.05 -5.14 21.21
CA SER A 102 -5.51 -4.59 19.97
C SER A 102 -4.27 -5.37 19.54
N ALA A 103 -4.15 -5.70 18.25
CA ALA A 103 -2.97 -6.38 17.70
C ALA A 103 -1.67 -5.59 17.89
N ASN A 104 -1.77 -4.27 18.11
CA ASN A 104 -0.63 -3.39 18.37
C ASN A 104 -0.33 -3.23 19.87
N TRP A 105 -1.05 -3.93 20.74
CA TRP A 105 -0.77 -3.91 22.18
C TRP A 105 0.48 -4.72 22.48
N ILE A 106 1.50 -4.06 23.02
CA ILE A 106 2.77 -4.68 23.41
C ILE A 106 2.77 -4.79 24.93
N ASP A 107 2.17 -5.85 25.48
CA ASP A 107 2.23 -6.26 26.89
C ASP A 107 2.05 -5.14 27.94
N GLY A 108 1.30 -4.08 27.62
CA GLY A 108 1.12 -2.93 28.52
C GLY A 108 2.39 -2.09 28.76
N ARG A 109 3.43 -2.23 27.93
CA ARG A 109 4.68 -1.45 28.02
C ARG A 109 4.49 0.07 27.88
N SER A 110 3.32 0.53 27.46
CA SER A 110 2.92 1.94 27.47
C SER A 110 2.86 2.55 28.89
N TYR A 111 2.79 1.72 29.93
CA TYR A 111 2.86 2.17 31.33
C TYR A 111 4.28 2.24 31.89
N LEU A 112 5.27 1.67 31.20
CA LEU A 112 6.66 1.80 31.64
C LEU A 112 7.12 3.24 31.38
N PRO A 113 7.77 3.89 32.36
CA PRO A 113 8.38 5.18 32.11
C PRO A 113 9.37 5.02 30.96
N TYR A 114 9.28 5.90 29.96
CA TYR A 114 10.28 5.93 28.89
C TYR A 114 11.68 6.02 29.51
N PRO A 115 12.69 5.37 28.90
CA PRO A 115 14.06 5.47 29.40
C PRO A 115 14.46 6.95 29.51
N ALA A 116 15.23 7.29 30.55
CA ALA A 116 15.55 8.68 30.89
C ALA A 116 16.12 9.48 29.69
N GLU A 117 16.87 8.79 28.83
CA GLU A 117 17.42 9.31 27.57
C GLU A 117 16.33 9.67 26.56
N PHE A 118 15.36 8.77 26.34
CA PHE A 118 14.21 8.98 25.46
C PHE A 118 13.35 10.13 25.96
N ASN A 119 13.25 10.33 27.27
CA ASN A 119 12.42 11.40 27.80
C ASN A 119 13.07 12.79 27.61
N ARG A 120 14.40 12.94 27.81
CA ARG A 120 15.05 14.26 27.71
C ARG A 120 15.23 14.72 26.26
N GLN A 121 15.80 13.88 25.41
CA GLN A 121 16.06 14.24 24.00
C GLN A 121 14.76 14.49 23.24
N PHE A 122 13.74 13.64 23.44
CA PHE A 122 12.46 13.79 22.77
C PHE A 122 11.68 15.02 23.25
N LYS A 123 11.69 15.32 24.55
CA LYS A 123 11.09 16.56 25.07
C LYS A 123 11.74 17.80 24.45
N GLU A 124 13.06 17.79 24.26
CA GLU A 124 13.75 18.90 23.63
C GLU A 124 13.39 19.06 22.15
N LEU A 125 13.28 17.95 21.40
CA LEU A 125 12.80 17.98 20.02
C LEU A 125 11.38 18.54 19.90
N ILE A 126 10.48 18.17 20.82
CA ILE A 126 9.11 18.72 20.86
C ILE A 126 9.15 20.22 21.12
N ARG A 127 9.96 20.68 22.09
CA ARG A 127 10.10 22.11 22.39
C ARG A 127 10.66 22.89 21.21
N GLN A 128 11.71 22.39 20.56
CA GLN A 128 12.28 23.03 19.37
C GLN A 128 11.26 23.13 18.24
N ARG A 129 10.51 22.05 17.97
CA ARG A 129 9.41 22.05 16.98
C ARG A 129 8.37 23.12 17.29
N ASP A 130 8.01 23.26 18.56
CA ASP A 130 6.98 24.18 19.01
C ASP A 130 7.53 25.57 19.35
N ASN A 131 8.79 25.88 18.97
CA ASN A 131 9.50 27.13 19.27
C ASN A 131 9.43 27.53 20.75
N TYR A 132 9.47 26.54 21.64
CA TYR A 132 9.33 26.70 23.09
C TYR A 132 8.03 27.42 23.51
N ARG A 133 7.01 27.40 22.64
CA ARG A 133 5.68 27.95 22.92
C ARG A 133 4.67 26.86 23.22
N CYS A 134 3.77 27.14 24.13
CA CYS A 134 2.71 26.22 24.49
C CYS A 134 1.65 26.21 23.39
N GLN A 135 1.40 25.05 22.79
CA GLN A 135 0.37 24.91 21.75
C GLN A 135 -1.08 25.12 22.26
N ARG A 136 -1.29 25.22 23.58
CA ARG A 136 -2.61 25.47 24.18
C ARG A 136 -2.83 26.92 24.59
N CYS A 137 -1.80 27.61 25.12
CA CYS A 137 -1.95 28.94 25.68
C CYS A 137 -1.02 30.00 25.08
N GLY A 138 -0.12 29.62 24.17
CA GLY A 138 0.88 30.51 23.58
C GLY A 138 2.11 30.65 24.46
#